data_AF-A0A4Y2A208-F1
#
_entry.id   AF-A0A4Y2A208-F1
#
_cell.length_a   1.000
_cell.length_b   1.000
_cell.length_c   1.000
_cell.angle_alpha   90.00
_cell.angle_beta   90.00
_cell.angle_gamma   90.00
#
_symmetry.space_group_name_H-M   'P 1'
#
loop_
_entity.id
_entity.type
_entity.pdbx_description
1 polymer ?
#
loop_
_entity_poly.entity_id
_entity_poly.type
_entity_poly.pdbx_seq_one_letter_code
_entity_poly.pdbx_strand_id
1 'polypeptide(L)'
;YLGQTIGKRFALFDDVKGKPEEGSKLTQGWGFYNIDVLRDHIDGHVEVQLEKKNQQPVSQVFPPGIITCHDYVIPESVKQRVQGPIKIKKSKFWNKHPVKVTMELFYIGGVILNLFPAPPALQSNIMTKKSGWWTKHDLNCKCLEEAATGRAARATERAAMETESTDAATQGFQRE
;
A
#
# COMPACT_ATOMS: atom_id res chain seq x y z
N TYR A 1 19.10 2.22 11.49
CA TYR A 1 19.81 1.12 12.16
C TYR A 1 18.97 -0.14 12.08
N LEU A 2 19.39 -1.11 11.27
CA LEU A 2 18.64 -2.36 11.07
C LEU A 2 18.65 -3.25 12.31
N GLY A 3 19.69 -3.23 13.15
CA GLY A 3 19.75 -4.03 14.37
C GLY A 3 18.68 -3.75 15.44
N GLN A 4 17.78 -2.77 15.24
CA GLN A 4 16.58 -2.65 16.06
C GLN A 4 15.54 -3.75 15.79
N THR A 5 15.67 -4.48 14.67
CA THR A 5 14.80 -5.59 14.29
C THR A 5 15.20 -6.92 14.94
N ILE A 6 16.30 -6.96 15.69
CA ILE A 6 16.73 -8.16 16.43
C ILE A 6 15.61 -8.61 17.39
N GLY A 7 15.21 -9.88 17.26
CA GLY A 7 14.12 -10.48 18.04
C GLY A 7 12.72 -9.88 17.79
N LYS A 8 12.53 -9.12 16.70
CA LYS A 8 11.23 -8.56 16.33
C LYS A 8 10.52 -9.49 15.35
N ARG A 9 9.19 -9.54 15.46
CA ARG A 9 8.33 -10.32 14.56
C ARG A 9 8.11 -9.65 13.21
N PHE A 10 8.26 -8.33 13.15
CA PHE A 10 7.93 -7.53 11.98
C PHE A 10 8.70 -6.21 11.97
N ALA A 11 8.97 -5.65 10.78
CA ALA A 11 9.61 -4.35 10.59
C ALA A 11 8.72 -3.37 9.80
N LEU A 12 8.72 -2.10 10.20
CA LEU A 12 8.08 -1.02 9.45
C LEU A 12 9.16 -0.08 8.91
N PHE A 13 9.28 0.00 7.58
CA PHE A 13 10.06 1.04 6.92
C PHE A 13 9.13 2.21 6.65
N ASP A 14 9.15 3.18 7.55
CA ASP A 14 8.22 4.30 7.52
C ASP A 14 8.72 5.46 6.65
N ASP A 15 7.80 6.08 5.91
CA ASP A 15 8.00 7.24 5.03
C ASP A 15 9.25 7.15 4.14
N VAL A 16 9.37 6.03 3.42
CA VAL A 16 10.49 5.79 2.52
C VAL A 16 10.42 6.75 1.34
N LYS A 17 11.46 7.59 1.24
CA LYS A 17 11.61 8.55 0.14
C LYS A 17 12.34 7.92 -1.05
N GLY A 18 11.99 8.37 -2.25
CA GLY A 18 12.64 7.97 -3.50
C GLY A 18 12.88 9.13 -4.43
N LYS A 19 12.98 8.79 -5.72
CA LYS A 19 12.97 9.78 -6.81
C LYS A 19 11.53 10.25 -7.03
N PRO A 20 11.24 11.56 -6.96
CA PRO A 20 9.92 12.08 -7.29
C PRO A 20 9.66 11.95 -8.80
N GLU A 21 8.38 11.84 -9.19
CA GLU A 21 7.97 12.03 -10.58
C GLU A 21 8.20 13.49 -11.01
N GLU A 22 8.36 13.70 -12.32
CA GLU A 22 8.54 15.03 -12.88
C GLU A 22 7.33 15.93 -12.56
N GLY A 23 7.57 17.15 -12.08
CA GLY A 23 6.52 18.07 -11.64
C GLY A 23 5.95 17.80 -10.24
N SER A 24 6.40 16.76 -9.54
CA SER A 24 6.01 16.51 -8.15
C SER A 24 6.68 17.46 -7.16
N LYS A 25 5.97 17.81 -6.08
CA LYS A 25 6.49 18.62 -4.96
C LYS A 25 7.18 17.78 -3.88
N LEU A 26 7.28 16.46 -4.07
CA LEU A 26 7.89 15.56 -3.10
C LEU A 26 9.40 15.78 -3.01
N THR A 27 9.94 15.80 -1.78
CA THR A 27 11.39 15.90 -1.58
C THR A 27 12.07 14.61 -2.00
N GLN A 28 13.12 14.68 -2.81
CA GLN A 28 13.93 13.51 -3.15
C GLN A 28 14.59 12.91 -1.89
N GLY A 29 14.78 11.59 -1.88
CA GLY A 29 15.55 10.92 -0.85
C GLY A 29 16.11 9.57 -1.29
N TRP A 30 16.92 8.98 -0.42
CA TRP A 30 17.69 7.75 -0.68
C TRP A 30 17.04 6.48 -0.10
N GLY A 31 15.80 6.56 0.38
CA GLY A 31 15.12 5.45 1.04
C GLY A 31 15.00 4.21 0.14
N PHE A 32 14.45 4.37 -1.06
CA PHE A 32 14.32 3.26 -2.00
C PHE A 32 15.67 2.75 -2.53
N TYR A 33 16.67 3.63 -2.65
CA TYR A 33 18.03 3.20 -2.98
C TYR A 33 18.60 2.28 -1.88
N ASN A 34 18.47 2.69 -0.62
CA ASN A 34 18.93 1.87 0.51
C ASN A 34 18.18 0.54 0.59
N ILE A 35 16.87 0.53 0.34
CA ILE A 35 16.06 -0.70 0.29
C ILE A 35 16.54 -1.63 -0.82
N ASP A 36 16.87 -1.10 -2.00
CA ASP A 36 17.36 -1.92 -3.11
C ASP A 36 18.72 -2.59 -2.85
N VAL A 37 19.54 -2.01 -1.97
CA VAL A 37 20.80 -2.61 -1.51
C VAL A 37 20.57 -3.70 -0.46
N LEU A 38 19.44 -3.67 0.26
CA LEU A 38 19.09 -4.62 1.32
C LEU A 38 18.37 -5.87 0.80
N ARG A 39 18.74 -6.38 -0.38
CA ARG A 39 18.05 -7.49 -1.06
C ARG A 39 17.91 -8.72 -0.17
N ASP A 40 19.02 -9.18 0.41
CA ASP A 40 19.03 -10.37 1.28
C ASP A 40 18.15 -10.19 2.52
N HIS A 41 17.99 -8.94 3.00
CA HIS A 41 17.12 -8.64 4.14
C HIS A 41 15.65 -8.67 3.75
N ILE A 42 15.29 -8.23 2.54
CA ILE A 42 13.89 -8.17 2.10
C ILE A 42 13.41 -9.52 1.58
N ASP A 43 14.29 -10.24 0.88
CA ASP A 43 13.99 -11.54 0.28
C ASP A 43 13.81 -12.62 1.39
N GLY A 44 14.51 -12.50 2.51
CA GLY A 44 14.32 -13.37 3.68
C GLY A 44 14.75 -14.83 3.48
N HIS A 45 15.50 -15.13 2.41
CA HIS A 45 15.99 -16.48 2.10
C HIS A 45 17.21 -16.90 2.92
N VAL A 46 17.97 -15.93 3.43
CA VAL A 46 19.23 -16.15 4.15
C VAL A 46 19.24 -15.36 5.46
N GLU A 47 20.07 -15.80 6.40
CA GLU A 47 20.34 -15.00 7.59
C GLU A 47 21.23 -13.81 7.24
N VAL A 48 20.97 -12.69 7.92
CA VAL A 48 21.76 -11.46 7.80
C VAL A 48 22.36 -11.10 9.15
N GLN A 49 23.56 -10.52 9.14
CA GLN A 49 24.18 -10.02 10.36
C GLN A 49 23.59 -8.66 10.74
N LEU A 50 22.98 -8.61 11.92
CA LEU A 50 22.39 -7.41 12.48
C LEU A 50 23.23 -6.90 13.64
N GLU A 51 23.63 -5.62 13.54
CA GLU A 51 24.44 -4.97 14.57
C GLU A 51 23.64 -3.94 15.36
N LYS A 52 23.82 -3.97 16.68
CA LYS A 52 23.29 -2.98 17.61
C LYS A 52 24.38 -2.53 18.57
N LYS A 53 24.40 -1.23 18.87
CA LYS A 53 25.42 -0.63 19.76
C LYS A 53 25.48 -1.39 21.11
N ASN A 54 26.69 -1.70 21.55
CA ASN A 54 26.98 -2.41 22.80
C ASN A 54 26.37 -3.83 22.88
N GLN A 55 26.13 -4.47 21.74
CA GLN A 55 25.67 -5.86 21.66
C GLN A 55 26.50 -6.60 20.61
N GLN A 56 26.68 -7.91 20.81
CA GLN A 56 27.30 -8.74 19.79
C GLN A 56 26.41 -8.80 18.54
N PRO A 57 27.00 -8.84 17.33
CA PRO A 57 26.23 -9.06 16.10
C PRO A 57 25.39 -10.33 16.20
N VAL A 58 24.15 -10.27 15.73
CA VAL A 58 23.22 -11.41 15.72
C VAL A 58 22.95 -11.80 14.28
N SER A 59 23.17 -13.08 13.95
CA SER A 59 22.72 -13.68 12.69
C SER A 59 21.28 -14.15 12.86
N GLN A 60 20.38 -13.64 12.02
CA GLN A 60 18.99 -14.10 11.95
C GLN A 60 18.40 -13.79 10.57
N VAL A 61 17.35 -14.50 10.18
CA VAL A 61 16.51 -14.07 9.05
C VAL A 61 15.88 -12.73 9.42
N PHE A 62 15.96 -11.77 8.50
CA PHE A 62 15.38 -10.45 8.70
C PHE A 62 13.84 -10.58 8.76
N PRO A 63 13.16 -9.92 9.71
CA PRO A 63 11.71 -10.10 9.83
C PRO A 63 10.98 -9.51 8.62
N PRO A 64 9.83 -10.09 8.23
CA PRO A 64 8.99 -9.51 7.19
C PRO A 64 8.52 -8.10 7.59
N GLY A 65 8.10 -7.30 6.61
CA GLY A 65 7.82 -5.89 6.85
C GLY A 65 6.80 -5.23 5.92
N ILE A 66 6.43 -4.01 6.27
CA ILE A 66 5.66 -3.08 5.43
C ILE A 66 6.57 -1.89 5.14
N ILE A 67 6.49 -1.43 3.90
CA ILE A 67 7.12 -0.19 3.44
C ILE A 67 6.00 0.82 3.19
N THR A 68 6.04 1.97 3.86
CA THR A 68 5.15 3.10 3.57
C THR A 68 5.93 4.15 2.79
N CYS A 69 5.29 4.76 1.80
CA CYS A 69 5.88 5.83 1.02
C CYS A 69 4.78 6.72 0.41
N HIS A 70 5.16 7.94 0.05
CA HIS A 70 4.36 8.79 -0.83
C HIS A 70 4.44 8.29 -2.29
N ASP A 71 3.86 9.04 -3.24
CA ASP A 71 3.85 8.74 -4.68
C ASP A 71 5.24 8.98 -5.33
N TYR A 72 6.25 8.26 -4.84
CA TYR A 72 7.59 8.20 -5.42
C TYR A 72 7.66 7.12 -6.51
N VAL A 73 8.63 7.26 -7.42
CA VAL A 73 8.96 6.21 -8.38
C VAL A 73 9.65 5.06 -7.64
N ILE A 74 9.00 3.90 -7.59
CA ILE A 74 9.55 2.68 -6.99
C ILE A 74 10.42 1.96 -8.03
N PRO A 75 11.71 1.67 -7.73
CA PRO A 75 12.57 0.90 -8.63
C PRO A 75 12.01 -0.48 -8.91
N GLU A 76 12.18 -0.97 -10.14
CA GLU A 76 11.63 -2.26 -10.56
C GLU A 76 12.20 -3.43 -9.75
N SER A 77 13.49 -3.39 -9.43
CA SER A 77 14.16 -4.37 -8.57
C SER A 77 13.55 -4.48 -7.17
N VAL A 78 13.01 -3.39 -6.62
CA VAL A 78 12.28 -3.41 -5.35
C VAL A 78 10.88 -3.99 -5.54
N LYS A 79 10.19 -3.67 -6.64
CA LYS A 79 8.84 -4.20 -6.93
C LYS A 79 8.82 -5.73 -7.02
N GLN A 80 9.88 -6.34 -7.57
CA GLN A 80 10.00 -7.80 -7.65
C GLN A 80 10.08 -8.51 -6.29
N ARG A 81 10.30 -7.75 -5.20
CA ARG A 81 10.50 -8.27 -3.84
C ARG A 81 9.33 -7.99 -2.90
N VAL A 82 8.40 -7.14 -3.32
CA VAL A 82 7.30 -6.68 -2.48
C VAL A 82 5.96 -7.04 -3.09
N GLN A 83 5.02 -7.45 -2.26
CA GLN A 83 3.63 -7.61 -2.68
C GLN A 83 2.91 -6.27 -2.58
N GLY A 84 2.71 -5.58 -3.70
CA GLY A 84 2.15 -4.23 -3.75
C GLY A 84 2.38 -3.54 -5.11
N PRO A 85 2.13 -2.22 -5.24
CA PRO A 85 1.77 -1.25 -4.20
C PRO A 85 0.27 -1.23 -3.88
N ILE A 86 -0.07 -1.15 -2.60
CA ILE A 86 -1.43 -0.85 -2.16
C ILE A 86 -1.62 0.68 -2.20
N LYS A 87 -2.22 1.18 -3.28
CA LYS A 87 -2.47 2.63 -3.42
C LYS A 87 -3.60 3.08 -2.49
N ILE A 88 -3.24 3.82 -1.46
CA ILE A 88 -4.20 4.43 -0.54
C ILE A 88 -4.54 5.84 -1.05
N LYS A 89 -5.84 6.11 -1.24
CA LYS A 89 -6.33 7.44 -1.61
C LYS A 89 -7.19 7.99 -0.48
N LYS A 90 -7.13 9.29 -0.25
CA LYS A 90 -8.03 9.97 0.68
C LYS A 90 -9.48 9.69 0.27
N SER A 91 -10.26 9.14 1.19
CA SER A 91 -11.69 8.92 0.96
C SER A 91 -12.41 10.26 0.85
N LYS A 92 -13.23 10.42 -0.20
CA LYS A 92 -14.15 11.58 -0.33
C LYS A 92 -15.15 11.64 0.84
N PHE A 93 -15.36 10.50 1.49
CA PHE A 93 -16.31 10.34 2.57
C PHE A 93 -15.72 10.64 3.95
N TRP A 94 -14.41 10.91 4.04
CA TRP A 94 -13.76 11.19 5.33
C TRP A 94 -14.41 12.36 6.08
N ASN A 95 -14.82 13.38 5.34
CA ASN A 95 -15.51 14.55 5.90
C ASN A 95 -16.99 14.28 6.20
N LYS A 96 -17.64 13.37 5.44
CA LYS A 96 -19.05 12.99 5.63
C LYS A 96 -19.23 12.01 6.79
N HIS A 97 -18.22 11.17 7.02
CA HIS A 97 -18.18 10.15 8.07
C HIS A 97 -16.87 10.29 8.83
N PRO A 98 -16.80 11.24 9.80
CA PRO A 98 -15.64 11.33 10.66
C PRO A 98 -15.52 10.04 11.48
N VAL A 99 -14.49 9.26 11.18
CA VAL A 99 -14.18 8.04 11.93
C VAL A 99 -13.06 8.35 12.91
N LYS A 100 -13.29 8.04 14.18
CA LYS A 100 -12.20 8.03 15.16
C LYS A 100 -11.34 6.81 14.90
N VAL A 101 -10.16 7.01 14.35
CA VAL A 101 -9.20 5.92 14.13
C VAL A 101 -8.68 5.46 15.48
N THR A 102 -8.97 4.22 15.84
CA THR A 102 -8.40 3.55 17.01
C THR A 102 -7.49 2.39 16.55
N MET A 103 -6.67 1.88 17.46
CA MET A 103 -5.78 0.74 17.16
C MET A 103 -6.58 -0.52 16.76
N GLU A 104 -7.75 -0.71 17.35
CA GLU A 104 -8.66 -1.80 17.02
C GLU A 104 -9.16 -1.68 15.58
N LEU A 105 -9.50 -0.46 15.15
CA LEU A 105 -9.94 -0.21 13.77
C LEU A 105 -8.82 -0.53 12.77
N PHE A 106 -7.58 -0.17 13.09
CA PHE A 106 -6.42 -0.51 12.26
C PHE A 106 -6.21 -2.03 12.17
N TYR A 107 -6.27 -2.74 13.30
CA TYR A 107 -6.18 -4.20 13.32
C TYR A 107 -7.31 -4.85 12.49
N ILE A 108 -8.57 -4.44 12.72
CA ILE A 108 -9.72 -4.93 11.97
C ILE A 108 -9.55 -4.67 10.47
N GLY A 109 -9.10 -3.47 10.09
CA GLY A 109 -8.81 -3.11 8.71
C GLY A 109 -7.73 -4.00 8.09
N GLY A 110 -6.62 -4.22 8.81
CA GLY A 110 -5.55 -5.10 8.36
C GLY A 110 -5.98 -6.56 8.23
N VAL A 111 -6.85 -7.06 9.11
CA VAL A 111 -7.45 -8.40 8.97
C VAL A 111 -8.37 -8.46 7.74
N ILE A 112 -9.20 -7.44 7.50
CA ILE A 112 -10.10 -7.38 6.33
C ILE A 112 -9.30 -7.36 5.02
N LEU A 113 -8.15 -6.70 5.01
CA LEU A 113 -7.25 -6.63 3.85
C LEU A 113 -6.28 -7.81 3.75
N ASN A 114 -6.44 -8.84 4.61
CA ASN A 114 -5.54 -9.99 4.70
C ASN A 114 -4.06 -9.62 4.94
N LEU A 115 -3.80 -8.48 5.56
CA LEU A 115 -2.47 -8.01 5.94
C LEU A 115 -2.02 -8.59 7.29
N PHE A 116 -2.98 -8.81 8.19
CA PHE A 116 -2.71 -9.38 9.51
C PHE A 116 -3.40 -10.73 9.69
N PRO A 117 -2.71 -11.73 10.28
CA PRO A 117 -3.33 -12.99 10.61
C PRO A 117 -4.35 -12.80 11.75
N ALA A 118 -5.48 -13.48 11.64
CA ALA A 118 -6.49 -13.58 12.68
C ALA A 118 -7.02 -15.01 12.78
N PRO A 119 -7.39 -15.50 13.98
CA PRO A 119 -8.07 -16.78 14.12
C PRO A 119 -9.35 -16.83 13.27
N PRO A 120 -9.72 -17.98 12.66
CA PRO A 120 -10.87 -18.08 11.77
C PRO A 120 -12.19 -17.59 12.39
N ALA A 121 -12.39 -17.87 13.68
CA ALA A 121 -13.57 -17.40 14.43
C ALA A 121 -13.64 -15.87 14.51
N LEU A 122 -12.49 -15.21 14.72
CA LEU A 122 -12.41 -13.75 14.75
C LEU A 122 -12.63 -13.17 13.36
N GLN A 123 -12.03 -13.76 12.34
CA GLN A 123 -12.21 -13.33 10.95
C GLN A 123 -13.69 -13.42 10.53
N SER A 124 -14.36 -14.54 10.83
CA SER A 124 -15.79 -14.73 10.58
C SER A 124 -16.65 -13.66 11.27
N ASN A 125 -16.36 -13.39 12.55
CA ASN A 125 -17.08 -12.37 13.32
C ASN A 125 -16.90 -10.96 12.73
N ILE A 126 -15.66 -10.60 12.39
CA ILE A 126 -15.34 -9.34 11.72
C ILE A 126 -16.11 -9.21 10.40
N MET A 127 -16.10 -10.26 9.56
CA MET A 127 -16.80 -10.25 8.27
C MET A 127 -18.32 -10.14 8.44
N THR A 128 -18.91 -10.83 9.42
CA THR A 128 -20.34 -10.77 9.73
C THR A 128 -20.74 -9.36 10.20
N LYS A 129 -19.97 -8.77 11.13
CA LYS A 129 -20.21 -7.40 11.60
C LYS A 129 -20.04 -6.37 10.49
N LYS A 130 -19.04 -6.54 9.63
CA LYS A 130 -18.85 -5.70 8.44
C LYS A 130 -20.10 -5.74 7.55
N SER A 131 -20.61 -6.94 7.24
CA SER A 131 -21.82 -7.10 6.42
C SER A 131 -23.04 -6.44 7.08
N GLY A 132 -23.30 -6.70 8.36
CA GLY A 132 -24.41 -6.08 9.08
C GLY A 132 -24.31 -4.56 9.21
N TRP A 133 -23.09 -4.02 9.34
CA TRP A 133 -22.87 -2.58 9.31
C TRP A 133 -23.19 -2.00 7.93
N TRP A 134 -22.77 -2.66 6.84
CA TRP A 134 -23.09 -2.22 5.47
C TRP A 134 -24.58 -2.12 5.22
N THR A 135 -25.36 -3.13 5.60
CA THR A 135 -26.82 -3.12 5.41
C THR A 135 -27.49 -1.96 6.14
N LYS A 136 -27.06 -1.69 7.38
CA LYS A 136 -27.60 -0.56 8.17
C LYS A 136 -27.17 0.80 7.63
N HIS A 137 -25.95 0.87 7.12
CA HIS A 137 -25.41 2.09 6.55
C HIS A 137 -26.16 2.48 5.27
N ASP A 138 -26.40 1.54 4.37
CA ASP A 138 -27.06 1.80 3.07
C ASP A 138 -28.48 2.36 3.24
N LEU A 139 -29.19 1.94 4.30
CA LEU A 139 -30.50 2.47 4.67
C LEU A 139 -30.47 3.95 5.08
N ASN A 140 -29.36 4.40 5.70
CA ASN A 140 -29.26 5.73 6.30
C ASN A 140 -28.36 6.70 5.51
N CYS A 141 -27.53 6.19 4.59
CA CYS A 141 -26.59 6.97 3.83
C CYS A 141 -26.16 6.26 2.53
N LYS A 142 -26.51 6.88 1.39
CA LYS A 142 -26.22 6.41 0.01
C LYS A 142 -24.85 6.81 -0.52
N CYS A 143 -23.88 7.14 0.34
CA CYS A 143 -22.57 7.63 -0.10
C CYS A 143 -21.79 6.63 -0.97
N LEU A 144 -22.11 5.34 -0.90
CA LEU A 144 -21.57 4.30 -1.78
C LEU A 144 -22.17 4.31 -3.19
N GLU A 145 -23.46 4.59 -3.35
CA GLU A 145 -24.10 4.74 -4.66
C GLU A 145 -23.47 5.93 -5.40
N GLU A 146 -23.23 7.05 -4.68
CA GLU A 146 -22.46 8.20 -5.17
C GLU A 146 -21.00 7.81 -5.52
N ALA A 147 -20.40 6.89 -4.77
CA ALA A 147 -19.06 6.37 -5.08
C ALA A 147 -19.04 5.50 -6.34
N ALA A 148 -20.06 4.66 -6.52
CA ALA A 148 -20.19 3.70 -7.61
C ALA A 148 -20.47 4.41 -8.94
N THR A 149 -21.41 5.36 -8.93
CA THR A 149 -21.69 6.26 -10.07
C THR A 149 -20.45 7.06 -10.48
N GLY A 150 -19.70 7.59 -9.51
CA GLY A 150 -18.43 8.28 -9.78
C GLY A 150 -17.30 7.38 -10.29
N ARG A 151 -17.31 6.07 -9.98
CA ARG A 151 -16.36 5.10 -10.56
C ARG A 151 -16.74 4.73 -11.99
N ALA A 152 -18.04 4.54 -12.26
CA ALA A 152 -18.55 4.29 -13.59
C ALA A 152 -18.20 5.45 -14.53
N ALA A 153 -18.49 6.70 -14.13
CA ALA A 153 -18.16 7.89 -14.92
C ALA A 153 -16.65 8.01 -15.25
N ARG A 154 -15.78 7.75 -14.27
CA ARG A 154 -14.32 7.76 -14.48
C ARG A 154 -13.80 6.61 -15.34
N ALA A 155 -14.44 5.44 -15.27
CA ALA A 155 -14.11 4.33 -16.16
C ALA A 155 -14.47 4.68 -17.61
N THR A 156 -15.60 5.36 -17.82
CA THR A 156 -16.01 5.85 -19.14
C THR A 156 -15.07 6.93 -19.66
N GLU A 157 -14.68 7.91 -18.84
CA GLU A 157 -13.68 8.94 -19.21
C GLU A 157 -12.32 8.34 -19.57
N ARG A 158 -11.88 7.32 -18.83
CA ARG A 158 -10.59 6.66 -19.08
C ARG A 158 -10.62 5.83 -20.36
N ALA A 159 -11.73 5.13 -20.62
CA ALA A 159 -11.95 4.43 -21.89
C ALA A 159 -11.98 5.40 -23.07
N ALA A 160 -12.58 6.59 -22.92
CA ALA A 160 -12.62 7.63 -23.94
C ALA A 160 -11.22 8.20 -24.26
N MET A 161 -10.38 8.44 -23.25
CA MET A 161 -8.99 8.87 -23.47
C MET A 161 -8.13 7.78 -24.14
N GLU A 162 -8.37 6.51 -23.82
CA GLU A 162 -7.69 5.38 -24.47
C GLU A 162 -8.10 5.25 -25.95
N THR A 163 -9.37 5.51 -26.30
CA THR A 163 -9.82 5.53 -27.70
C THR A 163 -9.24 6.70 -28.50
N GLU A 164 -9.16 7.90 -27.92
CA GLU A 164 -8.54 9.07 -28.58
C GLU A 164 -7.04 8.87 -28.80
N SER A 165 -6.36 8.20 -27.86
CA SER A 165 -4.95 7.80 -27.98
C SER A 165 -4.73 6.80 -29.12
N THR A 166 -5.61 5.82 -29.30
CA THR A 166 -5.50 4.84 -30.39
C THR A 166 -5.84 5.44 -31.75
N ASP A 167 -6.79 6.37 -31.81
CA ASP A 167 -7.14 7.06 -33.05
C ASP A 167 -6.04 8.01 -33.52
N ALA A 168 -5.36 8.71 -32.59
CA ALA A 168 -4.19 9.52 -32.88
C ALA A 168 -2.99 8.68 -33.40
N ALA A 169 -2.78 7.48 -32.84
CA ALA A 169 -1.75 6.56 -33.31
C ALA A 169 -2.05 6.00 -34.70
N THR A 170 -3.34 5.75 -35.01
CA THR A 170 -3.78 5.22 -36.31
C THR A 170 -3.70 6.28 -37.41
N GLN A 171 -3.95 7.56 -37.08
CA GLN A 171 -3.79 8.68 -38.03
C GLN A 171 -2.33 9.02 -38.33
N GLY A 172 -1.40 8.76 -37.40
CA GLY A 172 0.04 8.90 -37.63
C GLY A 172 0.60 7.85 -38.61
N PHE A 173 0.02 6.65 -38.63
CA PHE A 173 0.47 5.55 -39.49
C PHE A 173 -0.04 5.63 -40.94
N GLN A 174 -1.05 6.46 -41.22
CA GLN A 174 -1.58 6.67 -42.58
C GLN A 174 -0.93 7.87 -43.33
N ARG A 175 0.10 8.50 -42.75
CA ARG A 175 0.77 9.68 -43.32
C ARG A 175 2.27 9.47 -43.65
N GLU A 176 2.72 8.22 -43.75
CA GLU A 176 4.05 7.88 -44.31
C GLU A 176 3.92 7.30 -45.72
#